data_AF-A0A6F9WRX8-F1
#
_entry.id   AF-A0A6F9WRX8-F1
#
_cell.length_a   1.000
_cell.length_b   1.000
_cell.length_c   1.000
_cell.angle_alpha   90.00
_cell.angle_beta   90.00
_cell.angle_gamma   90.00
#
_symmetry.space_group_name_H-M   'P 1'
#
loop_
_entity.id
_entity.type
_entity.pdbx_description
1 polymer ?
#
loop_
_entity_poly.entity_id
_entity_poly.type
_entity_poly.pdbx_seq_one_letter_code
_entity_poly.pdbx_strand_id
1 'polypeptide(L)'
;MADLIDVPRGMKVIKSVVVKRLQSGFFAEVFLVLNNGQYEAALFLNDKFKPGPPIPHELDTPSEQHSHWMGVRPSIGLTPEEAERIISEVESENAIHRKKMSDRWGKQDY
;
A
#
# COMPACT_ATOMS: atom_id res chain seq x y z
N MET A 1 -10.39 4.50 -16.68
CA MET A 1 -9.90 4.78 -15.32
C MET A 1 -10.70 3.89 -14.40
N ALA A 2 -10.07 3.11 -13.52
CA ALA A 2 -10.81 2.35 -12.52
C ALA A 2 -11.52 3.35 -11.60
N ASP A 3 -12.85 3.22 -11.46
CA ASP A 3 -13.65 4.03 -10.56
C ASP A 3 -13.38 3.57 -9.13
N LEU A 4 -12.29 4.08 -8.52
CA LEU A 4 -11.92 3.75 -7.15
C LEU A 4 -13.03 4.20 -6.18
N ILE A 5 -13.57 3.23 -5.46
CA ILE A 5 -14.64 3.38 -4.47
C ILE A 5 -14.02 3.68 -3.09
N ASP A 6 -14.65 4.56 -2.33
CA ASP A 6 -14.26 4.89 -0.94
C ASP A 6 -12.90 5.61 -0.78
N VAL A 7 -12.39 6.32 -1.80
CA VAL A 7 -11.20 7.17 -1.62
C VAL A 7 -11.51 8.27 -0.59
N PRO A 8 -10.76 8.37 0.53
CA PRO A 8 -11.00 9.38 1.55
C PRO A 8 -10.93 10.80 0.98
N ARG A 9 -11.82 11.69 1.46
CA ARG A 9 -11.80 13.12 1.08
C ARG A 9 -10.48 13.74 1.57
N GLY A 10 -9.55 13.96 0.64
CA GLY A 10 -8.19 14.48 0.91
C GLY A 10 -7.06 13.54 0.49
N MET A 11 -7.37 12.30 0.10
CA MET A 11 -6.41 11.39 -0.52
C MET A 11 -6.44 11.59 -2.04
N LYS A 12 -5.26 11.88 -2.63
CA LYS A 12 -5.12 12.02 -4.09
C LYS A 12 -4.37 10.83 -4.64
N VAL A 13 -5.04 10.04 -5.49
CA VAL A 13 -4.41 8.92 -6.19
C VAL A 13 -3.50 9.45 -7.29
N ILE A 14 -2.24 9.00 -7.28
CA ILE A 14 -1.19 9.46 -8.20
C ILE A 14 -1.02 8.44 -9.33
N LYS A 15 -0.65 7.20 -8.99
CA LYS A 15 -0.43 6.11 -9.97
C LYS A 15 -0.64 4.73 -9.34
N SER A 16 -0.98 3.75 -10.18
CA SER A 16 -0.97 2.34 -9.79
C SER A 16 0.46 1.83 -9.77
N VAL A 17 0.84 1.12 -8.71
CA VAL A 17 2.19 0.54 -8.56
C VAL A 17 2.15 -0.98 -8.78
N VAL A 18 1.20 -1.66 -8.13
CA VAL A 18 1.05 -3.12 -8.21
C VAL A 18 -0.43 -3.46 -8.39
N VAL A 19 -0.73 -4.38 -9.30
CA VAL A 19 -2.06 -4.94 -9.48
C VAL A 19 -1.96 -6.45 -9.42
N LYS A 20 -2.65 -7.05 -8.45
CA LYS A 20 -2.61 -8.48 -8.18
C LYS A 20 -4.01 -9.06 -8.16
N ARG A 21 -4.21 -10.19 -8.83
CA ARG A 21 -5.45 -10.96 -8.74
C ARG A 21 -5.30 -12.03 -7.67
N LEU A 22 -6.19 -12.01 -6.67
CA LEU A 22 -6.25 -13.04 -5.63
C LEU A 22 -7.01 -14.26 -6.13
N GLN A 23 -6.67 -15.44 -5.60
CA GLN A 23 -7.34 -16.71 -5.97
C GLN A 23 -8.84 -16.71 -5.66
N SER A 24 -9.27 -15.93 -4.67
CA SER A 24 -10.68 -15.70 -4.33
C SER A 24 -11.48 -14.90 -5.37
N GLY A 25 -10.84 -14.43 -6.45
CA GLY A 25 -11.48 -13.62 -7.51
C GLY A 25 -11.44 -12.10 -7.26
N PHE A 26 -10.91 -11.66 -6.12
CA PHE A 26 -10.71 -10.23 -5.82
C PHE A 26 -9.45 -9.67 -6.48
N PHE A 27 -9.47 -8.38 -6.80
CA PHE A 27 -8.29 -7.62 -7.24
C PHE A 27 -7.72 -6.83 -6.06
N ALA A 28 -6.45 -7.05 -5.75
CA ALA A 28 -5.68 -6.25 -4.82
C ALA A 28 -4.79 -5.30 -5.62
N GLU A 29 -5.10 -4.02 -5.55
CA GLU A 29 -4.40 -2.97 -6.25
C GLU A 29 -3.73 -2.05 -5.25
N VAL A 30 -2.48 -1.73 -5.51
CA VAL A 30 -1.68 -0.82 -4.69
C VAL A 30 -1.45 0.43 -5.49
N PHE A 31 -1.95 1.54 -4.98
CA PHE A 31 -1.78 2.85 -5.58
C PHE A 31 -0.85 3.69 -4.71
N LEU A 32 0.01 4.45 -5.38
CA LEU A 32 0.68 5.57 -4.76
C LEU A 32 -0.33 6.71 -4.61
N VAL A 33 -0.47 7.20 -3.40
CA VAL A 33 -1.39 8.28 -3.07
C VAL A 33 -0.67 9.37 -2.28
N LEU A 34 -1.12 10.61 -2.47
CA LEU A 34 -0.77 11.71 -1.60
C LEU A 34 -1.86 11.82 -0.53
N ASN A 35 -1.52 11.48 0.71
CA ASN A 35 -2.41 11.56 1.84
C ASN A 35 -1.80 12.47 2.91
N ASN A 36 -2.58 13.42 3.42
CA ASN A 36 -2.16 14.33 4.48
C ASN A 36 -0.79 15.03 4.23
N GLY A 37 -0.45 15.27 2.96
CA GLY A 37 0.77 15.94 2.54
C GLY A 37 2.04 15.07 2.43
N GLN A 38 1.93 13.76 2.62
CA GLN A 38 3.00 12.76 2.39
C GLN A 38 2.57 11.75 1.31
N TYR A 39 3.54 11.19 0.59
CA TYR A 39 3.27 10.09 -0.34
C TYR A 39 3.27 8.78 0.43
N GLU A 40 2.26 7.96 0.18
CA GLU A 40 2.10 6.65 0.79
C GLU A 40 1.45 5.67 -0.18
N ALA A 41 1.60 4.38 0.11
CA ALA A 41 0.91 3.31 -0.58
C ALA A 41 -0.47 3.10 0.03
N ALA A 42 -1.50 3.09 -0.82
CA ALA A 42 -2.85 2.72 -0.45
C ALA A 42 -3.25 1.43 -1.14
N LEU A 43 -3.81 0.50 -0.35
CA LEU A 43 -4.38 -0.73 -0.86
C LEU A 43 -5.85 -0.52 -1.21
N PHE A 44 -6.22 -0.98 -2.40
CA PHE A 44 -7.59 -1.06 -2.87
C PHE A 44 -7.91 -2.53 -3.14
N LEU A 45 -8.98 -3.02 -2.55
CA LEU A 45 -9.45 -4.38 -2.76
C LEU A 45 -10.79 -4.31 -3.49
N ASN A 46 -10.79 -4.73 -4.76
CA ASN A 46 -11.95 -4.67 -5.65
C ASN A 46 -12.54 -3.25 -5.67
N ASP A 47 -11.68 -2.31 -6.07
CA ASP A 47 -11.93 -0.86 -6.10
C ASP A 47 -12.17 -0.20 -4.73
N LYS A 48 -12.30 -0.96 -3.63
CA LYS A 48 -12.58 -0.40 -2.31
C LYS A 48 -11.32 -0.07 -1.55
N PHE A 49 -11.17 1.18 -1.12
CA PHE A 49 -10.06 1.60 -0.25
C PHE A 49 -9.98 0.75 1.03
N LYS A 50 -8.78 0.29 1.34
CA LYS A 50 -8.45 -0.42 2.57
C LYS A 50 -7.41 0.36 3.36
N PRO A 51 -7.72 0.75 4.61
CA PRO A 51 -6.71 1.34 5.48
C PRO A 51 -5.61 0.30 5.73
N GLY A 52 -4.38 0.80 5.87
CA GLY A 52 -3.20 -0.01 6.00
C GLY A 52 -1.97 0.84 6.24
N PRO A 53 -0.80 0.20 6.35
CA PRO A 53 0.45 0.91 6.48
C PRO A 53 0.78 1.72 5.22
N PRO A 54 1.52 2.84 5.37
CA PRO A 54 1.90 3.68 4.25
C PRO A 54 2.94 3.03 3.32
N ILE A 55 3.57 1.94 3.76
CA ILE A 55 4.44 1.08 2.98
C ILE A 55 4.17 -0.39 3.36
N PRO A 56 4.50 -1.37 2.51
CA PRO A 56 4.48 -2.79 2.88
C PRO A 56 5.36 -3.06 4.10
N HIS A 57 4.85 -3.82 5.06
CA HIS A 57 5.61 -4.27 6.22
C HIS A 57 6.04 -5.73 6.03
N GLU A 58 7.18 -6.10 6.60
CA GLU A 58 7.64 -7.48 6.60
C GLU A 58 6.67 -8.38 7.38
N LEU A 59 6.49 -9.61 6.88
CA LEU A 59 5.76 -10.66 7.61
C LEU A 59 6.66 -11.22 8.71
N ASP A 60 6.11 -11.44 9.92
CA ASP A 60 6.79 -12.16 11.01
C ASP A 60 7.30 -13.55 10.56
N THR A 61 6.60 -14.17 9.61
CA THR A 61 7.00 -15.46 9.02
C THR A 61 6.87 -15.37 7.51
N PRO A 62 7.93 -14.92 6.80
CA PRO A 62 7.91 -14.87 5.35
C PRO A 62 7.75 -16.29 4.79
N SER A 63 6.83 -16.46 3.86
CA SER A 63 6.62 -17.69 3.10
C SER A 63 7.39 -17.61 1.78
N GLU A 64 7.62 -18.74 1.10
CA GLU A 64 8.30 -18.76 -0.21
C GLU A 64 7.64 -17.86 -1.27
N GLN A 65 6.36 -17.53 -1.11
CA GLN A 65 5.60 -16.71 -2.06
C GLN A 65 5.32 -15.28 -1.56
N HIS A 66 5.41 -15.02 -0.25
CA HIS A 66 5.01 -13.75 0.35
C HIS A 66 5.95 -13.39 1.48
N SER A 67 6.63 -12.25 1.36
CA SER A 67 7.56 -11.76 2.37
C SER A 67 7.03 -10.56 3.13
N HIS A 68 6.12 -9.81 2.51
CA HIS A 68 5.55 -8.59 3.07
C HIS A 68 4.04 -8.66 3.10
N TRP A 69 3.41 -7.82 3.91
CA TRP A 69 1.98 -7.65 3.98
C TRP A 69 1.59 -6.19 3.93
N MET A 70 0.36 -5.96 3.50
CA MET A 70 -0.27 -4.64 3.52
C MET A 70 -1.79 -4.76 3.71
N GLY A 71 -2.37 -3.76 4.36
CA GLY A 71 -3.80 -3.71 4.70
C GLY A 71 -4.12 -4.29 6.07
N VAL A 72 -5.12 -3.73 6.76
CA VAL A 72 -5.48 -4.12 8.13
C VAL A 72 -6.17 -5.48 8.19
N ARG A 73 -7.32 -5.64 7.52
CA ARG A 73 -8.06 -6.91 7.38
C ARG A 73 -9.03 -6.84 6.18
N PRO A 74 -8.98 -7.78 5.21
CA PRO A 74 -7.97 -8.82 5.06
C PRO A 74 -6.59 -8.22 4.76
N SER A 75 -5.54 -8.80 5.33
CA SER A 75 -4.14 -8.49 4.98
C SER A 75 -3.79 -9.19 3.67
N ILE A 76 -3.10 -8.48 2.79
CA ILE A 76 -2.67 -9.01 1.49
C ILE A 76 -1.17 -9.30 1.55
N GLY A 77 -0.81 -10.54 1.24
CA GLY A 77 0.58 -10.96 1.06
C GLY A 77 1.15 -10.42 -0.26
N LEU A 78 2.27 -9.73 -0.17
CA LEU A 78 3.05 -9.20 -1.27
C LEU A 78 4.32 -10.03 -1.44
N THR A 79 4.71 -10.27 -2.69
CA THR A 79 6.02 -10.83 -3.00
C THR A 79 7.11 -9.81 -2.61
N PRO A 80 8.36 -10.23 -2.40
CA PRO A 80 9.45 -9.30 -2.13
C PRO A 80 9.61 -8.26 -3.25
N GLU A 81 9.45 -8.66 -4.52
CA GLU A 81 9.54 -7.75 -5.67
C GLU A 81 8.38 -6.73 -5.70
N GLU A 82 7.16 -7.15 -5.37
CA GLU A 82 6.02 -6.23 -5.25
C GLU A 82 6.25 -5.22 -4.14
N ALA A 83 6.73 -5.69 -2.98
CA ALA A 83 6.98 -4.84 -1.83
C ALA A 83 8.09 -3.82 -2.11
N GLU A 84 9.23 -4.26 -2.66
CA GLU A 84 10.34 -3.39 -3.01
C GLU A 84 9.94 -2.32 -4.03
N ARG A 85 9.12 -2.67 -5.03
CA ARG A 85 8.57 -1.70 -5.99
C ARG A 85 7.73 -0.63 -5.30
N ILE A 86 6.85 -1.02 -4.38
CA ILE A 86 5.99 -0.09 -3.67
C ILE A 86 6.83 0.84 -2.79
N ILE A 87 7.77 0.27 -2.03
CA ILE A 87 8.69 1.03 -1.15
C ILE A 87 9.49 2.03 -1.99
N SER A 88 10.14 1.55 -3.05
CA SER A 88 10.97 2.38 -3.93
C SER A 88 10.19 3.55 -4.54
N GLU A 89 8.96 3.33 -4.98
CA GLU A 89 8.12 4.38 -5.56
C GLU A 89 7.67 5.40 -4.52
N VAL A 90 7.25 4.95 -3.34
CA VAL A 90 6.85 5.83 -2.23
C VAL A 90 8.05 6.65 -1.75
N GLU A 91 9.20 6.03 -1.54
CA GLU A 91 10.43 6.70 -1.11
C GLU A 91 10.95 7.67 -2.17
N SER A 92 10.94 7.29 -3.45
CA SER A 92 11.36 8.15 -4.55
C SER A 92 10.51 9.42 -4.62
N GLU A 93 9.19 9.28 -4.54
CA GLU A 93 8.28 10.43 -4.62
C GLU A 93 8.38 11.31 -3.38
N ASN A 94 8.51 10.72 -2.18
CA ASN A 94 8.79 11.48 -0.97
C ASN A 94 10.14 12.21 -1.05
N ALA A 95 11.19 11.59 -1.61
CA ALA A 95 12.50 12.20 -1.78
C ALA A 95 12.48 13.36 -2.78
N ILE A 96 11.84 13.17 -3.95
CA ILE A 96 11.67 14.20 -4.99
C ILE A 96 10.93 15.41 -4.41
N HIS A 97 9.87 15.17 -3.65
CA HIS A 97 9.03 16.23 -3.08
C HIS A 97 9.48 16.69 -1.69
N ARG A 98 10.64 16.21 -1.19
CA ARG A 98 11.20 16.49 0.14
C ARG A 98 10.17 16.34 1.27
N LYS A 99 9.32 15.33 1.18
CA LYS A 99 8.32 14.97 2.18
C LYS A 99 8.91 14.01 3.19
N LYS A 100 8.62 14.23 4.47
CA LYS A 100 8.94 13.27 5.53
C LYS A 100 7.82 12.26 5.61
N MET A 101 8.09 11.02 5.20
CA MET A 101 7.17 9.91 5.42
C MET A 101 7.11 9.62 6.93
N SER A 102 5.90 9.66 7.50
CA SER A 102 5.68 9.13 8.84
C SER A 102 5.05 7.76 8.73
N ASP A 103 5.76 6.72 9.16
CA ASP A 103 5.15 5.42 9.40
C ASP A 103 4.26 5.53 10.65
N ARG A 104 2.96 5.63 10.42
CA ARG A 104 1.95 5.67 11.50
C ARG A 104 1.42 4.28 11.81
N TRP A 105 2.04 3.24 11.26
CA TRP A 105 1.47 1.91 11.14
C TRP A 105 2.50 0.83 11.49
N GLY A 106 3.06 0.97 12.68
CA GLY A 106 3.77 -0.07 13.41
C GLY A 106 3.25 -0.04 14.85
N LYS A 107 3.27 -1.19 15.53
CA LYS A 107 2.82 -1.33 16.93
C LYS A 107 3.12 -0.08 17.77
N GLN A 108 2.09 0.64 18.20
CA GLN A 108 2.11 1.14 19.57
C GLN A 108 2.00 -0.11 20.43
N ASP A 109 3.18 -0.64 20.79
CA ASP A 109 3.31 -1.56 21.90
C ASP A 109 2.69 -0.85 23.11
N TYR A 110 1.59 -1.39 23.62
CA TYR A 110 0.87 -0.86 24.79
C TYR A 110 1.20 -1.74 25.99
#